data_AF-A0A0P4US42-F1
#
_entry.id   AF-A0A0P4US42-F1
#
_cell.length_a   1.000
_cell.length_b   1.000
_cell.length_c   1.000
_cell.angle_alpha   90.00
_cell.angle_beta   90.00
_cell.angle_gamma   90.00
#
_symmetry.space_group_name_H-M   'P 1'
#
loop_
_entity.id
_entity.type
_entity.pdbx_description
1 polymer ?
#
loop_
_entity_poly.entity_id
_entity_poly.type
_entity_poly.pdbx_seq_one_letter_code
_entity_poly.pdbx_strand_id
1 'polypeptide(L)'
;MNQAKWRSPRLGAMFGVGFLLLVGGGVYRVWLSCPIQQPSAVAAAPGVETVSALGRLEPEGEVIQVFAPTSSEGARVEALRVSHAQQIRKGDVIAVLDTYERRQAALQEAQEQLRVAQARLAQVEAGAKSGEILAQAQVVDRQQVELQTETTAQEATIARLEAELHNAELEDRRYQTLYAEGAVSASLRDGKQLTVDTVRQ
;
A
#
# COMPACT_ATOMS: atom_id res chain seq x y z
N MET A 1 45.24 33.62 34.29
CA MET A 1 44.82 35.04 34.24
C MET A 1 43.74 35.27 35.31
N ASN A 2 44.18 35.47 36.56
CA ASN A 2 44.14 36.73 37.32
C ASN A 2 42.77 37.15 37.86
N GLN A 3 42.53 36.69 39.09
CA GLN A 3 41.53 37.14 40.07
C GLN A 3 42.04 38.43 40.75
N ALA A 4 41.22 39.48 40.84
CA ALA A 4 41.57 40.71 41.55
C ALA A 4 40.80 40.79 42.88
N LYS A 5 41.46 40.35 43.96
CA LYS A 5 41.17 40.76 45.34
C LYS A 5 41.77 42.14 45.56
N TRP A 6 41.08 43.04 46.28
CA TRP A 6 41.79 44.11 47.00
C TRP A 6 41.16 44.39 48.37
N ARG A 7 42.00 44.27 49.40
CA ARG A 7 41.76 44.51 50.82
C ARG A 7 42.40 45.86 51.19
N SER A 8 41.71 46.63 52.04
CA SER A 8 42.18 47.59 53.08
C SER A 8 43.51 48.35 52.91
N PRO A 9 43.56 49.56 53.51
CA PRO A 9 44.44 49.68 54.66
C PRO A 9 43.86 50.42 55.87
N ARG A 10 44.29 49.96 57.05
CA ARG A 10 44.26 50.63 58.35
C ARG A 10 45.50 51.51 58.47
N LEU A 11 45.41 52.66 59.14
CA LEU A 11 46.29 53.12 60.23
C LEU A 11 46.06 54.61 60.53
N GLY A 12 46.07 54.97 61.82
CA GLY A 12 46.14 56.38 62.24
C GLY A 12 45.54 56.70 63.62
N ALA A 13 46.10 56.13 64.69
CA ALA A 13 46.01 56.68 66.06
C ALA A 13 46.78 58.03 66.08
N MET A 14 46.65 58.99 67.01
CA MET A 14 46.40 58.98 68.45
C MET A 14 46.38 60.47 68.92
N PHE A 15 45.92 60.71 70.14
CA PHE A 15 46.11 61.91 71.00
C PHE A 15 45.03 63.00 70.99
N GLY A 16 44.37 63.11 72.15
CA GLY A 16 43.50 64.22 72.50
C GLY A 16 42.92 64.10 73.91
N VAL A 17 43.71 63.61 74.87
CA VAL A 17 43.39 63.62 76.31
C VAL A 17 43.40 65.07 76.77
N GLY A 18 42.26 65.75 76.63
CA GLY A 18 42.13 67.18 76.91
C GLY A 18 40.71 67.71 76.82
N PHE A 19 39.69 66.86 77.04
CA PHE A 19 38.29 67.26 76.99
C PHE A 19 37.40 66.43 77.94
N LEU A 20 37.93 66.02 79.10
CA LEU A 20 37.28 65.05 80.00
C LEU A 20 36.60 65.69 81.24
N LEU A 21 36.45 67.02 81.32
CA LEU A 21 35.75 67.67 82.44
C LEU A 21 34.69 68.72 82.03
N LEU A 22 34.38 68.83 80.74
CA LEU A 22 33.22 69.59 80.22
C LEU A 22 32.10 68.69 79.68
N VAL A 23 32.34 67.38 79.57
CA VAL A 23 31.40 66.41 79.02
C VAL A 23 30.48 65.81 80.09
N GLY A 24 30.89 65.76 81.37
CA GLY A 24 30.13 65.10 82.44
C GLY A 24 28.85 65.81 82.90
N GLY A 25 28.78 67.15 82.80
CA GLY A 25 27.61 67.94 83.24
C GLY A 25 26.48 68.04 82.20
N GLY A 26 26.80 67.87 80.91
CA GLY A 26 25.80 67.93 79.83
C GLY A 26 24.93 66.68 79.73
N VAL A 27 25.46 65.50 80.11
CA VAL A 27 24.77 64.21 79.95
C VAL A 27 23.54 64.07 80.85
N TYR A 28 23.54 64.72 82.03
CA TYR A 28 22.45 64.60 83.01
C TYR A 28 21.20 65.41 82.65
N ARG A 29 21.34 66.55 81.95
CA ARG A 29 20.19 67.34 81.45
C ARG A 29 19.55 66.76 80.20
N VAL A 30 20.28 65.96 79.44
CA VAL A 30 19.78 65.31 78.22
C VAL A 30 19.00 64.02 78.54
N TRP A 31 19.20 63.43 79.73
CA TRP A 31 18.50 62.21 80.14
C TRP A 31 17.12 62.45 80.78
N LEU A 32 16.81 63.67 81.25
CA LEU A 32 15.46 64.05 81.72
C LEU A 32 14.58 64.69 80.62
N SER A 33 15.10 64.85 79.40
CA SER A 33 14.38 65.40 78.25
C SER A 33 14.36 64.39 77.11
N CYS A 34 13.81 63.20 77.40
CA CYS A 34 13.41 62.25 76.39
C CYS A 34 12.04 62.70 75.85
N PRO A 35 11.93 63.34 74.67
CA PRO A 35 10.68 63.28 73.94
C PRO A 35 10.47 61.81 73.59
N ILE A 36 9.42 61.21 74.15
CA ILE A 36 8.80 60.03 73.56
C ILE A 36 8.36 60.49 72.17
N GLN A 37 9.20 60.23 71.18
CA GLN A 37 8.86 60.46 69.79
C GLN A 37 7.81 59.42 69.46
N GLN A 38 6.55 59.86 69.46
CA GLN A 38 5.42 59.12 68.90
C GLN A 38 5.86 58.49 67.58
N PRO A 39 5.48 57.22 67.30
CA PRO A 39 5.71 56.64 65.99
C PRO A 39 5.12 57.60 64.96
N SER A 40 6.00 58.29 64.24
CA SER A 40 5.58 59.12 63.13
C SER A 40 5.00 58.17 62.11
N ALA A 41 3.71 58.35 61.85
CA ALA A 41 2.99 57.65 60.81
C ALA A 41 3.85 57.63 59.54
N VAL A 42 3.93 56.44 58.99
CA VAL A 42 4.69 56.02 57.82
C VAL A 42 4.71 57.12 56.74
N ALA A 43 5.90 57.49 56.26
CA ALA A 43 6.00 58.07 54.92
C ALA A 43 5.62 56.94 53.96
N ALA A 44 4.34 56.89 53.60
CA ALA A 44 3.80 55.92 52.68
C ALA A 44 4.57 56.03 51.35
N ALA A 45 5.26 54.96 50.98
CA ALA A 45 5.66 54.72 49.60
C ALA A 45 4.43 54.95 48.70
N PRO A 46 4.58 55.44 47.45
CA PRO A 46 3.45 55.53 46.53
C PRO A 46 2.79 54.15 46.50
N GLY A 47 1.59 54.08 47.05
CA GLY A 47 0.81 52.85 47.11
C GLY A 47 0.57 52.46 45.68
N VAL A 48 1.23 51.39 45.23
CA VAL A 48 0.76 50.68 44.06
C VAL A 48 -0.61 50.19 44.48
N GLU A 49 -1.68 50.87 44.05
CA GLU A 49 -3.04 50.37 44.16
C GLU A 49 -3.10 49.10 43.30
N THR A 50 -2.68 47.97 43.86
CA THR A 50 -2.96 46.66 43.28
C THR A 50 -4.44 46.40 43.43
N VAL A 51 -5.20 46.88 42.45
CA VAL A 51 -6.61 46.51 42.25
C VAL A 51 -6.63 45.00 41.98
N SER A 52 -6.96 44.24 43.02
CA SER A 52 -7.16 42.80 42.90
C SER A 52 -8.57 42.57 42.37
N ALA A 53 -8.69 42.22 41.10
CA ALA A 53 -9.93 41.80 40.48
C ALA A 53 -9.81 40.33 40.08
N LEU A 54 -10.79 39.51 40.48
CA LEU A 54 -10.88 38.12 40.05
C LEU A 54 -11.38 38.08 38.60
N GLY A 55 -10.47 37.84 37.65
CA GLY A 55 -10.79 37.66 36.23
C GLY A 55 -10.76 36.19 35.80
N ARG A 56 -11.38 35.89 34.65
CA ARG A 56 -11.25 34.60 33.95
C ARG A 56 -10.56 34.81 32.62
N LEU A 57 -9.66 33.90 32.24
CA LEU A 57 -9.05 33.88 30.92
C LEU A 57 -9.93 33.01 30.01
N GLU A 58 -10.35 33.57 28.89
CA GLU A 58 -11.04 32.88 27.82
C GLU A 58 -10.18 32.93 26.55
N PRO A 59 -10.15 31.87 25.74
CA PRO A 59 -9.45 31.90 24.47
C PRO A 59 -10.10 32.93 23.54
N GLU A 60 -9.28 33.69 22.80
CA GLU A 60 -9.78 34.65 21.80
C GLU A 60 -10.54 33.96 20.63
N GLY A 61 -10.37 32.64 20.48
CA GLY A 61 -11.00 31.84 19.43
C GLY A 61 -11.71 30.58 19.96
N GLU A 62 -12.10 29.71 19.03
CA GLU A 62 -12.84 28.48 19.33
C GLU A 62 -11.96 27.37 19.92
N VAL A 63 -12.56 26.58 20.81
CA VAL A 63 -11.94 25.35 21.34
C VAL A 63 -12.25 24.19 20.40
N ILE A 64 -11.21 23.66 19.76
CA ILE A 64 -11.34 22.50 18.86
C ILE A 64 -11.15 21.20 19.67
N GLN A 65 -12.19 20.38 19.75
CA GLN A 65 -12.11 19.03 20.32
C GLN A 65 -11.62 18.06 19.24
N VAL A 66 -10.49 17.41 19.49
CA VAL A 66 -9.89 16.44 18.57
C VAL A 66 -10.34 15.03 18.97
N PHE A 67 -10.92 14.30 18.01
CA PHE A 67 -11.38 12.92 18.19
C PHE A 67 -10.52 11.96 17.37
N ALA A 68 -10.35 10.74 17.86
CA ALA A 68 -9.77 9.68 17.03
C ALA A 68 -10.75 9.34 15.89
N PRO A 69 -10.26 9.09 14.66
CA PRO A 69 -11.11 8.63 13.57
C PRO A 69 -11.77 7.31 13.97
N THR A 70 -13.10 7.34 14.10
CA THR A 70 -13.91 6.17 14.47
C THR A 70 -13.96 5.19 13.30
N SER A 71 -12.98 4.28 13.24
CA SER A 71 -13.16 3.03 12.49
C SER A 71 -14.01 2.07 13.31
N SER A 72 -14.75 1.20 12.62
CA SER A 72 -15.61 0.15 13.20
C SER A 72 -14.93 -0.73 14.26
N GLU A 73 -13.61 -0.81 14.24
CA GLU A 73 -12.81 -1.66 15.15
C GLU A 73 -12.50 -1.03 16.52
N GLY A 74 -12.94 0.21 16.77
CA GLY A 74 -12.49 0.98 17.94
C GLY A 74 -11.01 1.38 17.81
N ALA A 75 -10.65 2.54 18.33
CA ALA A 75 -9.29 3.06 18.25
C ALA A 75 -8.81 3.44 19.64
N ARG A 76 -7.71 2.84 20.09
CA ARG A 76 -7.07 3.20 21.35
C ARG A 76 -5.78 3.98 21.07
N VAL A 77 -5.52 4.97 21.91
CA VAL A 77 -4.25 5.72 21.87
C VAL A 77 -3.14 4.81 22.38
N GLU A 78 -2.21 4.47 21.49
CA GLU A 78 -1.01 3.71 21.84
C GLU A 78 0.09 4.64 22.35
N ALA A 79 0.29 5.78 21.68
CA ALA A 79 1.26 6.79 22.08
C ALA A 79 0.72 8.20 21.86
N LEU A 80 0.81 9.03 22.90
CA LEU A 80 0.60 10.47 22.79
C LEU A 80 1.94 11.15 22.48
N ARG A 81 2.01 11.94 21.42
CA ARG A 81 3.23 12.60 20.93
C ARG A 81 3.33 14.08 21.34
N VAL A 82 2.34 14.56 22.08
CA VAL A 82 2.28 15.95 22.56
C VAL A 82 2.16 16.00 24.07
N SER A 83 2.67 17.09 24.65
CA SER A 83 2.60 17.36 26.09
C SER A 83 1.65 18.52 26.40
N HIS A 84 1.26 18.65 27.66
CA HIS A 84 0.47 19.79 28.13
C HIS A 84 1.15 21.13 27.80
N ALA A 85 0.36 22.11 27.36
CA ALA A 85 0.79 23.45 26.97
C ALA A 85 1.78 23.51 25.77
N GLN A 86 1.96 22.41 25.04
CA GLN A 86 2.75 22.41 23.81
C GLN A 86 1.99 23.09 22.67
N GLN A 87 2.65 24.02 21.99
CA GLN A 87 2.10 24.69 20.83
C GLN A 87 2.19 23.76 19.60
N ILE A 88 1.06 23.48 18.95
CA ILE A 88 0.95 22.59 17.78
C ILE A 88 0.45 23.36 16.56
N ARG A 89 0.87 22.92 15.36
CA ARG A 89 0.42 23.45 14.07
C ARG A 89 -0.46 22.43 13.35
N LYS A 90 -1.21 22.90 12.35
CA LYS A 90 -2.03 22.03 11.51
C LYS A 90 -1.16 20.99 10.81
N GLY A 91 -1.51 19.72 10.97
CA GLY A 91 -0.79 18.58 10.39
C GLY A 91 0.19 17.90 11.34
N ASP A 92 0.43 18.46 12.53
CA ASP A 92 1.28 17.83 13.53
C ASP A 92 0.62 16.55 14.08
N VAL A 93 1.41 15.50 14.28
CA VAL A 93 0.94 14.22 14.81
C VAL A 93 0.76 14.35 16.33
N ILE A 94 -0.49 14.28 16.77
CA ILE A 94 -0.87 14.40 18.19
C ILE A 94 -0.77 13.04 18.90
N ALA A 95 -1.22 11.98 18.25
CA ALA A 95 -1.27 10.63 18.80
C ALA A 95 -1.09 9.58 17.69
N VAL A 96 -0.53 8.43 18.07
CA VAL A 96 -0.53 7.19 17.28
C VAL A 96 -1.50 6.22 17.92
N LEU A 97 -2.33 5.60 17.09
CA LEU A 97 -3.33 4.62 17.49
C LEU A 97 -2.77 3.21 17.30
N ASP A 98 -3.25 2.26 18.11
CA ASP A 98 -2.83 0.84 18.01
C ASP A 98 -3.16 0.18 16.66
N THR A 99 -4.12 0.76 15.92
CA THR A 99 -4.46 0.33 14.55
C THR A 99 -3.40 0.68 13.49
N TYR A 100 -2.43 1.55 13.80
CA TYR A 100 -1.44 2.03 12.82
C TYR A 100 -0.58 0.89 12.26
N GLU A 101 0.05 0.10 13.13
CA GLU A 101 0.92 -1.01 12.72
C GLU A 101 0.14 -2.08 11.93
N ARG A 102 -1.08 -2.41 12.37
CA ARG A 102 -1.93 -3.37 11.65
C ARG A 102 -2.31 -2.89 10.26
N ARG A 103 -2.66 -1.61 10.11
CA ARG A 103 -2.98 -1.02 8.80
C ARG A 103 -1.75 -0.91 7.91
N GLN A 104 -0.59 -0.62 8.50
CA GLN A 104 0.67 -0.58 7.77
C GLN A 104 1.04 -1.97 7.23
N ALA A 105 0.89 -3.01 8.04
CA ALA A 105 1.10 -4.40 7.61
C ALA A 105 0.09 -4.82 6.52
N ALA A 106 -1.19 -4.49 6.68
CA ALA A 106 -2.22 -4.78 5.67
C ALA A 106 -1.95 -4.05 4.34
N LEU A 107 -1.44 -2.81 4.40
CA LEU A 107 -1.03 -2.07 3.21
C LEU A 107 0.14 -2.75 2.51
N GLN A 108 1.16 -3.19 3.25
CA GLN A 108 2.30 -3.91 2.71
C GLN A 108 1.86 -5.23 2.04
N GLU A 109 0.99 -6.00 2.70
CA GLU A 109 0.44 -7.24 2.13
C GLU A 109 -0.29 -6.96 0.81
N ALA A 110 -1.16 -5.95 0.78
CA ALA A 110 -1.90 -5.58 -0.43
C ALA A 110 -0.97 -5.12 -1.57
N GLN A 111 0.12 -4.42 -1.25
CA GLN A 111 1.13 -4.01 -2.23
C GLN A 111 1.87 -5.21 -2.82
N GLU A 112 2.24 -6.19 -1.99
CA GLU A 112 2.89 -7.42 -2.49
C GLU A 112 1.93 -8.29 -3.31
N GLN A 113 0.65 -8.36 -2.91
CA GLN A 113 -0.39 -9.01 -3.72
C GLN A 113 -0.52 -8.35 -5.10
N LEU A 114 -0.49 -7.01 -5.16
CA LEU A 114 -0.47 -6.28 -6.42
C LEU A 114 0.75 -6.63 -7.27
N ARG A 115 1.94 -6.71 -6.66
CA ARG A 115 3.18 -7.08 -7.34
C ARG A 115 3.09 -8.49 -7.94
N VAL A 116 2.57 -9.46 -7.19
CA VAL A 116 2.36 -10.83 -7.69
C VAL A 116 1.32 -10.86 -8.81
N ALA A 117 0.22 -10.12 -8.68
CA ALA A 117 -0.81 -10.05 -9.71
C ALA A 117 -0.27 -9.45 -11.02
N GLN A 118 0.52 -8.38 -10.93
CA GLN A 118 1.18 -7.76 -12.08
C GLN A 118 2.20 -8.70 -12.72
N ALA A 119 3.00 -9.42 -11.92
CA ALA A 119 3.95 -10.41 -12.44
C ALA A 119 3.24 -11.57 -13.16
N ARG A 120 2.11 -12.05 -12.61
CA ARG A 120 1.27 -13.07 -13.26
C ARG A 120 0.67 -12.55 -14.56
N LEU A 121 0.16 -11.32 -14.57
CA LEU A 121 -0.35 -10.69 -15.79
C LEU A 121 0.74 -10.61 -16.85
N ALA A 122 1.92 -10.10 -16.51
CA ALA A 122 3.06 -10.04 -17.42
C ALA A 122 3.50 -11.43 -17.92
N GLN A 123 3.44 -12.48 -17.08
CA GLN A 123 3.73 -13.85 -17.49
C GLN A 123 2.69 -14.41 -18.48
N VAL A 124 1.42 -14.05 -18.32
CA VAL A 124 0.35 -14.43 -19.26
C VAL A 124 0.47 -13.64 -20.56
N GLU A 125 0.72 -12.33 -20.49
CA GLU A 125 0.86 -11.43 -21.66
C GLU A 125 2.12 -11.72 -22.47
N ALA A 126 3.26 -11.96 -21.82
CA ALA A 126 4.49 -12.42 -22.47
C ALA A 126 4.33 -13.82 -23.08
N GLY A 127 3.22 -14.50 -22.80
CA GLY A 127 2.83 -15.74 -23.45
C GLY A 127 3.71 -16.90 -23.02
N ALA A 128 3.58 -17.33 -21.76
CA ALA A 128 4.14 -18.61 -21.30
C ALA A 128 3.72 -19.82 -22.14
N LYS A 129 2.63 -19.70 -22.92
CA LYS A 129 2.10 -20.74 -23.82
C LYS A 129 2.26 -20.42 -25.30
N SER A 130 3.05 -19.42 -25.68
CA SER A 130 3.27 -19.11 -27.11
C SER A 130 3.86 -20.30 -27.87
N GLY A 131 4.86 -20.97 -27.30
CA GLY A 131 5.41 -22.21 -27.83
C GLY A 131 4.41 -23.38 -27.83
N GLU A 132 3.60 -23.53 -26.78
CA GLU A 132 2.55 -24.56 -26.70
C GLU A 132 1.45 -24.33 -27.75
N ILE A 133 1.02 -23.08 -27.95
CA ILE A 133 0.03 -22.70 -28.96
C ILE A 133 0.58 -22.98 -30.36
N LEU A 134 1.84 -22.63 -30.63
CA LEU A 134 2.47 -22.89 -31.93
C LEU A 134 2.60 -24.40 -32.18
N ALA A 135 3.03 -25.17 -31.18
CA ALA A 135 3.09 -26.63 -31.29
C ALA A 135 1.70 -27.23 -31.54
N GLN A 136 0.67 -26.77 -30.83
CA GLN A 136 -0.70 -27.25 -31.02
C GLN A 136 -1.26 -26.85 -32.38
N ALA A 137 -0.96 -25.65 -32.87
CA ALA A 137 -1.33 -25.21 -34.21
C ALA A 137 -0.73 -26.14 -35.28
N GLN A 138 0.53 -26.53 -35.12
CA GLN A 138 1.17 -27.51 -36.03
C GLN A 138 0.52 -28.90 -35.97
N VAL A 139 0.04 -29.33 -34.80
CA VAL A 139 -0.73 -30.58 -34.67
C VAL A 139 -2.04 -30.49 -35.46
N VAL A 140 -2.76 -29.37 -35.33
CA VAL A 140 -4.00 -29.13 -36.08
C VAL A 140 -3.74 -29.08 -37.59
N ASP A 141 -2.72 -28.35 -38.02
CA ASP A 141 -2.34 -28.27 -39.44
C ASP A 141 -2.03 -29.65 -40.01
N ARG A 142 -1.23 -30.45 -39.29
CA ARG A 142 -0.92 -31.83 -39.70
C ARG A 142 -2.18 -32.68 -39.80
N GLN A 143 -3.09 -32.60 -38.84
CA GLN A 143 -4.35 -33.35 -38.87
C GLN A 143 -5.24 -32.94 -40.04
N GLN A 144 -5.27 -31.65 -40.39
CA GLN A 144 -6.01 -31.18 -41.55
C GLN A 144 -5.44 -31.74 -42.85
N VAL A 145 -4.11 -31.76 -42.98
CA VAL A 145 -3.43 -32.35 -44.15
C VAL A 145 -3.67 -33.86 -44.23
N GLU A 146 -3.64 -34.57 -43.10
CA GLU A 146 -3.94 -36.00 -43.03
C GLU A 146 -5.37 -36.30 -43.49
N LEU A 147 -6.36 -35.56 -42.98
CA LEU A 147 -7.76 -35.69 -43.38
C LEU A 147 -7.98 -35.40 -44.87
N GLN A 148 -7.32 -34.37 -45.42
CA GLN A 148 -7.38 -34.08 -46.85
C GLN A 148 -6.78 -35.23 -47.67
N THR A 149 -5.63 -35.76 -47.25
CA THR A 149 -4.96 -36.87 -47.94
C THR A 149 -5.84 -38.12 -47.93
N GLU A 150 -6.42 -38.47 -46.77
CA GLU A 150 -7.33 -39.60 -46.64
C GLU A 150 -8.58 -39.43 -47.50
N THR A 151 -9.16 -38.24 -47.52
CA THR A 151 -10.32 -37.92 -48.36
C THR A 151 -9.99 -38.13 -49.84
N THR A 152 -8.87 -37.59 -50.33
CA THR A 152 -8.47 -37.76 -51.74
C THR A 152 -8.16 -39.21 -52.09
N ALA A 153 -7.58 -39.99 -51.18
CA ALA A 153 -7.33 -41.42 -51.38
C ALA A 153 -8.63 -42.21 -51.44
N GLN A 154 -9.61 -41.86 -50.59
CA GLN A 154 -10.93 -42.47 -50.60
C GLN A 154 -11.70 -42.13 -51.88
N GLU A 155 -11.65 -40.87 -52.34
CA GLU A 155 -12.23 -40.44 -53.61
C GLU A 155 -11.63 -41.20 -54.80
N ALA A 156 -10.30 -41.37 -54.83
CA ALA A 156 -9.63 -42.16 -55.86
C ALA A 156 -10.04 -43.64 -55.81
N THR A 157 -10.25 -44.18 -54.61
CA THR A 157 -10.74 -45.56 -54.42
C THR A 157 -12.16 -45.73 -54.94
N ILE A 158 -13.05 -44.78 -54.64
CA ILE A 158 -14.42 -44.76 -55.16
C ILE A 158 -14.41 -44.68 -56.69
N ALA A 159 -13.66 -43.75 -57.27
CA ALA A 159 -13.57 -43.61 -58.72
C ALA A 159 -13.04 -44.88 -59.41
N ARG A 160 -12.07 -45.57 -58.79
CA ARG A 160 -11.57 -46.86 -59.28
C ARG A 160 -12.66 -47.94 -59.24
N LEU A 161 -13.40 -48.04 -58.14
CA LEU A 161 -14.48 -49.02 -57.98
C LEU A 161 -15.64 -48.75 -58.95
N GLU A 162 -15.99 -47.49 -59.17
CA GLU A 162 -17.00 -47.10 -60.17
C GLU A 162 -16.57 -47.50 -61.59
N ALA A 163 -15.30 -47.28 -61.94
CA ALA A 163 -14.76 -47.69 -63.23
C ALA A 163 -14.73 -49.23 -63.38
N GLU A 164 -14.40 -49.95 -62.31
CA GLU A 164 -14.41 -51.42 -62.28
C GLU A 164 -15.82 -51.97 -62.47
N LEU A 165 -16.81 -51.40 -61.77
CA LEU A 165 -18.22 -51.76 -61.92
C LEU A 165 -18.71 -51.47 -63.33
N HIS A 166 -18.42 -50.28 -63.87
CA HIS A 166 -18.83 -49.91 -65.22
C HIS A 166 -18.25 -50.84 -66.27
N ASN A 167 -16.96 -51.20 -66.16
CA ASN A 167 -16.34 -52.18 -67.04
C ASN A 167 -17.00 -53.56 -66.93
N ALA A 168 -17.25 -54.05 -65.72
CA ALA A 168 -17.92 -55.32 -65.49
C ALA A 168 -19.33 -55.34 -66.12
N GLU A 169 -20.11 -54.26 -65.97
CA GLU A 169 -21.44 -54.13 -66.59
C GLU A 169 -21.38 -54.13 -68.12
N LEU A 170 -20.39 -53.45 -68.72
CA LEU A 170 -20.20 -53.45 -70.16
C LEU A 170 -19.83 -54.85 -70.68
N GLU A 171 -18.98 -55.58 -69.95
CA GLU A 171 -18.64 -56.96 -70.29
C GLU A 171 -19.87 -57.87 -70.20
N ASP A 172 -20.62 -57.80 -69.11
CA ASP A 172 -21.84 -58.61 -68.95
C ASP A 172 -22.83 -58.35 -70.10
N ARG A 173 -23.12 -57.09 -70.44
CA ARG A 173 -23.97 -56.74 -71.58
C ARG A 173 -23.44 -57.32 -72.90
N ARG A 174 -22.13 -57.22 -73.15
CA ARG A 174 -21.50 -57.79 -74.35
C ARG A 174 -21.67 -59.31 -74.41
N TYR A 175 -21.50 -60.01 -73.29
CA TYR A 175 -21.64 -61.47 -73.22
C TYR A 175 -23.10 -61.93 -73.31
N GLN A 176 -24.06 -61.14 -72.83
CA GLN A 176 -25.47 -61.39 -73.07
C GLN A 176 -25.81 -61.37 -74.58
N THR A 177 -25.29 -60.38 -75.32
CA THR A 177 -25.46 -60.31 -76.78
C THR A 177 -24.81 -61.51 -77.49
N LEU A 178 -23.55 -61.82 -77.18
CA LEU A 178 -22.84 -62.96 -77.79
C LEU A 178 -23.52 -64.30 -77.51
N TYR A 179 -24.15 -64.46 -76.33
CA TYR A 179 -24.91 -65.66 -76.00
C TYR A 179 -26.18 -65.78 -76.86
N ALA A 180 -26.90 -64.67 -77.06
CA ALA A 180 -28.07 -64.63 -77.94
C ALA A 180 -27.72 -64.97 -79.40
N GLU A 181 -26.51 -64.62 -79.84
CA GLU A 181 -25.96 -64.97 -81.16
C GLU A 181 -25.40 -66.40 -81.24
N GLY A 182 -25.38 -67.15 -80.13
CA GLY A 182 -24.85 -68.51 -80.06
C GLY A 182 -23.32 -68.62 -80.08
N ALA A 183 -22.61 -67.50 -79.90
CA ALA A 183 -21.15 -67.42 -79.96
C ALA A 183 -20.44 -67.83 -78.65
N VAL A 184 -21.17 -67.87 -77.52
CA VAL A 184 -20.64 -68.27 -76.19
C VAL A 184 -21.61 -69.19 -75.45
N SER A 185 -21.13 -69.89 -74.42
CA SER A 185 -21.94 -70.82 -73.60
C SER A 185 -22.71 -70.10 -72.48
N ALA A 186 -23.78 -70.74 -71.99
CA ALA A 186 -24.58 -70.22 -70.87
C ALA A 186 -23.73 -70.01 -69.60
N SER A 187 -22.85 -70.98 -69.29
CA SER A 187 -21.97 -70.90 -68.12
C SER A 187 -20.98 -69.72 -68.16
N LEU A 188 -20.46 -69.37 -69.34
CA LEU A 188 -19.58 -68.21 -69.49
C LEU A 188 -20.34 -66.90 -69.27
N ARG A 189 -21.58 -66.81 -69.79
CA ARG A 189 -22.47 -65.65 -69.55
C ARG A 189 -22.80 -65.52 -68.06
N ASP A 190 -23.19 -66.62 -67.41
CA ASP A 190 -23.52 -66.64 -65.98
C ASP A 190 -22.31 -66.24 -65.11
N GLY A 191 -21.09 -66.62 -65.51
CA GLY A 191 -19.86 -66.19 -64.82
C GLY A 191 -19.60 -64.68 -64.89
N LYS A 192 -19.93 -64.03 -66.02
CA LYS A 192 -19.83 -62.57 -66.15
C LYS A 192 -20.88 -61.85 -65.33
N GLN A 193 -22.11 -62.38 -65.30
CA GLN A 193 -23.17 -61.86 -64.45
C GLN A 193 -22.77 -61.91 -62.97
N LEU A 194 -22.23 -63.04 -62.50
CA LEU A 194 -21.73 -63.17 -61.13
C LEU A 194 -20.60 -62.18 -60.82
N THR A 195 -19.75 -61.86 -61.80
CA THR A 195 -18.68 -60.87 -61.62
C THR A 195 -19.24 -59.48 -61.35
N VAL A 196 -20.29 -59.05 -62.07
CA VAL A 196 -20.97 -57.78 -61.82
C VAL A 196 -21.58 -57.76 -60.42
N ASP A 197 -22.28 -58.83 -60.04
CA ASP A 197 -22.91 -58.94 -58.72
C ASP A 197 -21.86 -58.87 -57.59
N THR A 198 -20.68 -59.44 -57.82
CA THR A 198 -19.56 -59.40 -56.85
C THR A 198 -18.95 -58.00 -56.73
N VAL A 199 -18.84 -57.25 -57.83
CA VAL A 199 -18.30 -55.88 -57.82
C VAL A 199 -19.29 -54.87 -57.24
N ARG A 200 -20.59 -55.15 -57.33
CA ARG A 200 -21.67 -54.29 -56.80
C ARG A 200 -21.88 -54.45 -55.28
N GLN A 201 -21.43 -55.56 -54.70
CA GLN A 201 -21.60 -55.91 -53.29
C GLN A 201 -20.60 -55.19 -52.38
#